data_AF-A0A4Q2RHG4-F1
#
_entry.id   AF-A0A4Q2RHG4-F1
#
_cell.length_a   1.000
_cell.length_b   1.000
_cell.length_c   1.000
_cell.angle_alpha   90.00
_cell.angle_beta   90.00
_cell.angle_gamma   90.00
#
_symmetry.space_group_name_H-M   'P 1'
#
loop_
_entity.id
_entity.type
_entity.pdbx_description
1 polymer ?
#
loop_
_entity_poly.entity_id
_entity_poly.type
_entity_poly.pdbx_seq_one_letter_code
_entity_poly.pdbx_strand_id
1 'polypeptide(L)' 'MDRTRRPRDPFAAAEAVFSKTAPKAAAPAAPAKPAAIPGARQSVTLRIDEDVLDRFQEDGPGWQDRINAALRAAAGLDS' A
#
# COMPACT_ATOMS: atom_id res chain seq x y z
N MET A 1 44.44 -39.93 -19.77
CA MET A 1 43.90 -38.70 -20.38
C MET A 1 42.39 -38.65 -20.17
N ASP A 2 41.88 -37.44 -19.99
CA ASP A 2 40.52 -36.98 -20.31
C ASP A 2 39.51 -36.65 -19.19
N ARG A 3 39.62 -35.38 -18.77
CA ARG A 3 38.58 -34.34 -18.64
C ARG A 3 37.45 -34.51 -17.62
N THR A 4 37.63 -33.79 -16.50
CA THR A 4 36.66 -32.86 -15.87
C THR A 4 35.19 -33.25 -16.02
N ARG A 5 34.66 -33.95 -15.00
CA ARG A 5 33.22 -34.12 -14.80
C ARG A 5 32.57 -32.74 -14.65
N ARG A 6 31.93 -32.31 -15.75
CA ARG A 6 31.10 -31.12 -15.87
C ARG A 6 30.09 -31.08 -14.70
N PRO A 7 29.96 -29.96 -13.98
CA PRO A 7 29.05 -29.87 -12.85
C PRO A 7 27.61 -30.08 -13.35
N ARG A 8 26.93 -30.94 -12.60
CA ARG A 8 25.58 -31.46 -12.79
C ARG A 8 24.58 -30.33 -13.07
N ASP A 9 23.74 -30.57 -14.06
CA ASP A 9 22.79 -29.67 -14.69
C ASP A 9 22.02 -28.76 -13.70
N PRO A 10 22.25 -27.42 -13.70
CA PRO A 10 21.62 -26.49 -12.77
C PRO A 10 20.11 -26.36 -13.01
N PHE A 11 19.64 -26.66 -14.23
CA PHE A 11 18.23 -26.63 -14.59
C PHE A 11 17.44 -27.75 -13.89
N ALA A 12 18.02 -28.96 -13.78
CA ALA A 12 17.39 -30.07 -13.08
C ALA A 12 17.22 -29.79 -11.57
N ALA A 13 18.15 -29.04 -10.97
CA ALA A 13 18.03 -28.61 -9.58
C ALA A 13 16.91 -27.57 -9.38
N ALA A 14 16.68 -26.69 -10.35
CA ALA A 14 15.63 -25.67 -10.31
C ALA A 14 14.21 -26.26 -10.49
N GLU A 15 14.05 -27.29 -11.32
CA GLU A 15 12.73 -27.93 -11.49
C GLU A 15 12.30 -28.74 -10.26
N ALA A 16 13.25 -29.32 -9.51
CA ALA A 16 12.96 -30.09 -8.31
C ALA A 16 12.43 -29.23 -7.14
N VAL A 17 12.81 -27.95 -7.06
CA VAL A 17 12.27 -27.02 -6.06
C VAL A 17 10.93 -26.41 -6.46
N PHE A 18 10.61 -26.38 -7.75
CA PHE A 18 9.39 -25.74 -8.26
C PHE A 18 8.20 -26.69 -8.34
N SER A 19 8.41 -28.01 -8.40
CA SER A 19 7.31 -28.94 -8.62
C SER A 19 6.77 -29.59 -7.34
N LYS A 20 5.44 -29.51 -7.26
CA LYS A 20 4.50 -30.33 -6.48
C LYS A 20 4.08 -29.75 -5.12
N THR A 21 2.94 -29.06 -5.20
CA THR A 21 1.98 -28.76 -4.12
C THR A 21 2.24 -27.42 -3.41
N ALA A 22 1.91 -26.32 -4.09
CA ALA A 22 1.52 -25.12 -3.37
C ALA A 22 0.23 -25.48 -2.58
N PRO A 23 0.19 -25.38 -1.24
CA PRO A 23 -1.08 -25.40 -0.55
C PRO A 23 -1.87 -24.23 -1.12
N LYS A 24 -3.07 -24.51 -1.61
CA LYS A 24 -4.03 -23.45 -1.91
C LYS A 24 -4.20 -22.68 -0.62
N ALA A 25 -3.57 -21.50 -0.54
CA ALA A 25 -3.79 -20.58 0.55
C ALA A 25 -5.31 -20.41 0.63
N ALA A 26 -5.88 -20.92 1.73
CA ALA A 26 -7.24 -20.61 2.10
C ALA A 26 -7.37 -19.09 1.93
N ALA A 27 -8.36 -18.65 1.16
CA ALA A 27 -8.64 -17.23 0.98
C ALA A 27 -8.58 -16.61 2.38
N PRO A 28 -7.74 -15.57 2.62
CA PRO A 28 -7.76 -14.91 3.91
C PRO A 28 -9.21 -14.48 4.11
N ALA A 29 -9.82 -14.98 5.19
CA ALA A 29 -11.15 -14.59 5.60
C ALA A 29 -11.24 -13.07 5.43
N ALA A 30 -12.22 -12.60 4.66
CA ALA A 30 -12.39 -11.19 4.36
C ALA A 30 -12.12 -10.40 5.64
N PRO A 31 -11.17 -9.45 5.64
CA PRO A 31 -10.80 -8.77 6.87
C PRO A 31 -12.09 -8.22 7.46
N ALA A 32 -12.37 -8.62 8.70
CA ALA A 32 -13.54 -8.11 9.43
C ALA A 32 -13.52 -6.59 9.25
N LYS A 33 -14.57 -6.03 8.65
CA LYS A 33 -14.69 -4.59 8.42
C LYS A 33 -14.27 -3.92 9.72
N PRO A 34 -13.15 -3.17 9.75
CA PRO A 34 -12.69 -2.54 10.97
C PRO A 34 -13.89 -1.79 11.55
N ALA A 35 -14.25 -2.12 12.80
CA ALA A 35 -15.32 -1.41 13.50
C ALA A 35 -15.07 0.08 13.30
N ALA A 36 -16.07 0.80 12.77
CA ALA A 36 -15.92 2.19 12.40
C ALA A 36 -15.48 2.97 13.65
N ILE A 37 -14.18 3.28 13.71
CA ILE A 37 -13.61 4.02 14.82
C ILE A 37 -14.25 5.41 14.74
N PRO A 38 -14.96 5.87 15.79
CA PRO A 38 -15.51 7.22 15.81
C PRO A 38 -14.36 8.22 15.58
N GLY A 39 -14.43 9.01 14.50
CA GLY A 39 -13.36 9.93 14.09
C GLY A 39 -12.37 9.37 13.06
N ALA A 40 -12.61 8.20 12.46
CA ALA A 40 -11.81 7.70 11.35
C ALA A 40 -11.87 8.65 10.14
N ARG A 41 -10.70 9.04 9.62
CA ARG A 41 -10.59 9.81 8.37
C ARG A 41 -10.84 8.86 7.20
N GLN A 42 -11.68 9.28 6.25
CA GLN A 42 -11.94 8.53 5.04
C GLN A 42 -11.04 9.03 3.90
N SER A 43 -10.36 8.11 3.22
CA SER A 43 -9.66 8.42 1.97
C SER A 43 -10.68 8.58 0.85
N VAL A 44 -10.75 9.77 0.26
CA VAL A 44 -11.64 10.09 -0.87
C VAL A 44 -10.84 10.71 -2.01
N THR A 45 -11.31 10.49 -3.24
CA THR A 45 -10.76 11.13 -4.43
C THR A 45 -11.48 12.46 -4.65
N LEU A 46 -10.82 13.57 -4.30
CA LEU A 46 -11.31 14.94 -4.51
C LEU A 46 -10.37 15.66 -5.48
N ARG A 47 -10.92 16.51 -6.35
CA ARG A 47 -10.13 17.44 -7.17
C ARG A 47 -9.94 18.76 -6.41
N ILE A 48 -8.71 19.24 -6.38
CA ILE A 48 -8.30 20.49 -5.73
C ILE A 48 -7.54 21.28 -6.79
N ASP A 49 -7.74 22.59 -6.82
CA ASP A 49 -7.00 23.49 -7.69
C ASP A 49 -5.49 23.47 -7.36
N GLU A 50 -4.66 23.70 -8.37
CA GLU A 50 -3.20 23.59 -8.25
C GLU A 50 -2.64 24.65 -7.28
N ASP A 51 -3.12 25.89 -7.33
CA ASP A 51 -2.63 26.97 -6.47
C ASP A 51 -2.94 26.69 -4.98
N VAL A 52 -4.13 26.14 -4.72
CA VAL A 52 -4.54 25.75 -3.37
C VAL A 52 -3.65 24.63 -2.87
N LEU A 53 -3.40 23.61 -3.71
CA LEU A 53 -2.55 22.49 -3.35
C LEU A 53 -1.11 22.94 -3.07
N ASP A 54 -0.55 23.80 -3.92
CA ASP A 54 0.80 24.36 -3.77
C ASP A 54 0.90 25.10 -2.43
N ARG A 55 -0.03 26.01 -2.15
CA ARG A 55 -0.08 26.75 -0.88
C ARG A 55 -0.06 25.84 0.35
N PHE A 56 -0.81 24.74 0.35
CA PHE A 56 -0.78 23.83 1.51
C PHE A 56 0.52 23.01 1.59
N GLN A 57 1.11 22.65 0.44
CA GLN A 57 2.36 21.89 0.35
C GLN A 57 3.62 22.72 0.66
N GLU A 58 3.62 24.04 0.38
CA GLU A 58 4.74 24.95 0.65
C GLU A 58 5.23 24.88 2.11
N ASP A 59 4.29 24.76 3.06
CA ASP A 59 4.60 24.67 4.49
C ASP A 59 5.09 23.27 4.91
N GLY A 60 5.37 22.36 3.97
CA GLY A 60 6.02 21.07 4.19
C GLY A 60 5.11 19.93 4.66
N PRO A 61 5.68 18.90 5.31
CA PRO A 61 4.94 17.72 5.78
C PRO A 61 3.73 18.08 6.64
N GLY A 62 2.63 17.34 6.51
CA GLY A 62 1.38 17.61 7.24
C GLY A 62 0.38 18.53 6.52
N TRP A 63 0.64 18.87 5.25
CA TRP A 63 -0.28 19.67 4.43
C TRP A 63 -1.72 19.09 4.36
N GLN A 64 -1.86 17.76 4.39
CA GLN A 64 -3.17 17.10 4.41
C GLN A 64 -3.94 17.35 5.71
N ASP A 65 -3.26 17.42 6.85
CA ASP A 65 -3.89 17.76 8.13
C ASP A 65 -4.31 19.24 8.14
N ARG A 66 -3.49 20.14 7.56
CA ARG A 66 -3.81 21.57 7.44
C ARG A 66 -5.01 21.82 6.53
N ILE A 67 -5.07 21.21 5.35
CA ILE A 67 -6.24 21.36 4.47
C ILE A 67 -7.49 20.76 5.12
N ASN A 68 -7.36 19.64 5.83
CA ASN A 68 -8.48 19.05 6.57
C ASN A 68 -8.95 19.96 7.73
N ALA A 69 -8.03 20.65 8.42
CA ALA A 69 -8.36 21.64 9.43
C ALA A 69 -9.10 22.85 8.83
N ALA A 70 -8.63 23.36 7.68
CA ALA A 70 -9.30 24.43 6.95
C ALA A 70 -10.72 24.04 6.51
N LEU A 71 -10.89 22.80 6.01
CA LEU A 71 -12.21 22.26 5.66
C LEU A 71 -13.13 22.13 6.88
N ARG A 72 -12.61 21.73 8.05
CA ARG A 72 -13.38 21.69 9.29
C ARG A 72 -13.82 23.07 9.76
N ALA A 73 -12.92 24.05 9.74
CA ALA A 73 -13.23 25.43 10.07
C ALA A 73 -14.31 26.01 9.13
N ALA A 74 -14.16 25.79 7.82
CA ALA A 74 -15.13 26.25 6.81
C ALA A 74 -16.51 25.57 6.97
N ALA A 75 -16.53 24.31 7.41
CA ALA A 75 -17.76 23.57 7.67
C ALA A 75 -18.38 23.86 9.06
N GLY A 76 -17.75 24.70 9.89
CA GLY A 76 -18.21 24.98 11.26
C GLY A 76 -18.05 23.79 12.22
N LEU A 77 -17.15 22.85 11.90
CA LEU A 77 -16.85 21.66 12.70
C LEU A 77 -15.75 21.90 13.75
N ASP A 78 -15.24 23.13 13.83
CA ASP A 78 -14.21 23.57 14.79
C ASP A 78 -14.81 24.34 16.00
N SER A 79 -16.13 24.28 16.19
CA SER A 79 -16.83 24.84 17.37
C SER A 79 -17.04 23.82 18.48
#